data_AF-A0A6V7W203-F1
#
_entry.id   AF-A0A6V7W203-F1
#
_cell.length_a   1.000
_cell.length_b   1.000
_cell.length_c   1.000
_cell.angle_alpha   90.00
_cell.angle_beta   90.00
_cell.angle_gamma   90.00
#
_symmetry.space_group_name_H-M   'P 1'
#
loop_
_entity.id
_entity.type
_entity.pdbx_description
1 polymer ?
#
loop_
_entity_poly.entity_id
_entity_poly.type
_entity_poly.pdbx_seq_one_letter_code
_entity_poly.pdbx_strand_id
1 'polypeptide(L)'
;MKIDLFGTCPGTIKCDTDYCINQELANHMFYLAFENSVCKNYITEKFWYLKHLIVPIVLSRRVFKQTKIPENVYIAVDNFNNVDELAEYLLYLQKK
;
A
#
# COMPACT_ATOMS: atom_id res chain seq x y z
N MET A 1 -12.98 8.62 -4.27
CA MET A 1 -12.13 7.41 -4.42
C MET A 1 -12.87 6.25 -3.77
N LYS A 2 -13.02 5.12 -4.47
CA LYS A 2 -13.58 3.89 -3.88
C LYS A 2 -12.44 3.10 -3.25
N ILE A 3 -12.63 2.60 -2.03
CA ILE A 3 -11.67 1.73 -1.34
C ILE A 3 -12.36 0.39 -1.13
N ASP A 4 -11.74 -0.68 -1.60
CA ASP A 4 -12.21 -2.05 -1.38
C ASP A 4 -11.44 -2.66 -0.21
N LEU A 5 -12.18 -3.20 0.77
CA LEU A 5 -11.65 -3.65 2.06
C LEU A 5 -11.81 -5.16 2.19
N PHE A 6 -10.68 -5.86 2.19
CA PHE A 6 -10.60 -7.31 2.30
C PHE A 6 -9.99 -7.72 3.64
N GLY A 7 -10.25 -8.97 4.05
CA GLY A 7 -9.78 -9.51 5.32
C GLY A 7 -10.71 -9.21 6.48
N THR A 8 -10.29 -9.55 7.71
CA THR A 8 -11.15 -9.49 8.90
C THR A 8 -11.14 -8.15 9.63
N CYS A 9 -10.22 -7.25 9.28
CA CYS A 9 -10.09 -5.93 9.88
C CYS A 9 -9.65 -4.91 8.82
N PRO A 10 -10.47 -3.90 8.48
CA PRO A 10 -11.88 -3.69 8.79
C PRO A 10 -12.84 -4.40 7.79
N GLY A 11 -12.32 -5.24 6.89
CA GLY A 11 -13.07 -5.83 5.79
C GLY A 11 -14.17 -6.82 6.21
N THR A 12 -15.13 -7.01 5.30
CA THR A 12 -16.17 -8.04 5.41
C THR A 12 -16.05 -9.12 4.33
N ILE A 13 -15.23 -8.87 3.30
CA ILE A 13 -14.99 -9.80 2.19
C ILE A 13 -13.80 -10.69 2.54
N LYS A 14 -14.03 -12.00 2.62
CA LYS A 14 -12.97 -12.98 2.81
C LYS A 14 -12.24 -13.20 1.48
N CYS A 15 -10.95 -12.89 1.48
CA CYS A 15 -10.02 -13.15 0.39
C CYS A 15 -8.77 -13.78 1.00
N ASP A 16 -8.85 -15.09 1.25
CA ASP A 16 -7.88 -15.87 2.04
C ASP A 16 -7.08 -16.87 1.19
N THR A 17 -7.34 -16.92 -0.12
CA THR A 17 -6.58 -17.74 -1.07
C THR A 17 -5.62 -16.87 -1.88
N ASP A 18 -4.46 -17.42 -2.22
CA ASP A 18 -3.50 -16.74 -3.12
C ASP A 18 -4.14 -16.36 -4.46
N TYR A 19 -5.06 -17.19 -4.97
CA TYR A 19 -5.80 -16.89 -6.19
C TYR A 19 -6.63 -15.61 -6.05
N CYS A 20 -7.42 -15.48 -4.97
CA CYS A 20 -8.20 -14.29 -4.71
C CYS A 20 -7.31 -13.06 -4.52
N ILE A 21 -6.25 -13.18 -3.71
CA ILE A 21 -5.33 -12.06 -3.46
C ILE A 21 -4.71 -11.59 -4.77
N ASN A 22 -4.23 -12.50 -5.62
CA ASN A 22 -3.63 -12.13 -6.91
C ASN A 22 -4.63 -11.48 -7.87
N GLN A 23 -5.88 -11.97 -7.90
CA GLN A 23 -6.97 -11.36 -8.67
C GLN A 23 -7.23 -9.92 -8.22
N GLU A 24 -7.38 -9.71 -6.92
CA GLU A 24 -7.68 -8.38 -6.38
C GLU A 24 -6.49 -7.43 -6.58
N LEU A 25 -5.26 -7.86 -6.32
CA LEU A 25 -4.08 -7.03 -6.59
C LEU A 25 -3.98 -6.63 -8.07
N ALA A 26 -4.36 -7.49 -9.00
CA ALA A 26 -4.34 -7.18 -10.43
C ALA A 26 -5.42 -6.15 -10.85
N ASN A 27 -6.52 -6.05 -10.09
CA ASN A 27 -7.63 -5.13 -10.37
C ASN A 27 -7.47 -3.75 -9.71
N HIS A 28 -6.38 -3.52 -8.95
CA HIS A 28 -6.15 -2.29 -8.21
C HIS A 28 -4.83 -1.63 -8.59
N MET A 29 -4.83 -0.29 -8.60
CA MET A 29 -3.60 0.48 -8.84
C MET A 29 -2.73 0.62 -7.58
N PHE A 30 -3.37 0.66 -6.41
CA PHE A 30 -2.74 0.93 -5.12
C PHE A 30 -3.09 -0.14 -4.10
N TYR A 31 -2.15 -0.46 -3.22
CA TYR A 31 -2.32 -1.38 -2.11
C TYR A 31 -1.84 -0.76 -0.80
N LEU A 32 -2.66 -0.82 0.26
CA LEU A 32 -2.26 -0.38 1.59
C LEU A 32 -1.33 -1.43 2.22
N ALA A 33 -0.03 -1.30 1.95
CA ALA A 33 1.03 -2.15 2.46
C ALA A 33 1.47 -1.71 3.88
N PHE A 34 0.50 -1.60 4.80
CA PHE A 34 0.76 -1.15 6.16
C PHE A 34 1.30 -2.29 7.01
N GLU A 35 2.44 -2.05 7.66
CA GLU A 35 2.95 -2.94 8.68
C GLU A 35 2.22 -2.74 9.99
N ASN A 36 2.17 -3.81 10.80
CA ASN A 36 1.47 -3.80 12.09
C ASN A 36 2.05 -2.78 13.09
N SER A 37 3.30 -2.35 12.87
CA SER A 37 4.01 -1.37 13.69
C SER A 37 4.97 -0.54 12.84
N VAL A 38 5.20 0.72 13.21
CA VAL A 38 6.19 1.59 12.53
C VAL A 38 7.58 1.36 13.14
N CYS A 39 8.27 0.33 12.65
CA CYS A 39 9.58 -0.10 13.14
C CYS A 39 10.66 0.02 12.07
N LYS A 40 11.87 0.43 12.46
CA LYS A 40 13.00 0.57 11.54
C LYS A 40 13.30 -0.78 10.85
N ASN A 41 13.40 -0.77 9.52
CA ASN A 41 13.66 -1.95 8.69
C ASN A 41 12.62 -3.09 8.81
N TYR A 42 11.46 -2.85 9.42
CA TYR A 42 10.38 -3.82 9.48
C TYR A 42 9.59 -3.77 8.17
N ILE A 43 9.96 -4.61 7.21
CA ILE A 43 9.35 -4.70 5.88
C ILE A 43 9.10 -6.18 5.58
N THR A 44 7.84 -6.53 5.40
CA THR A 44 7.36 -7.91 5.26
C THR A 44 6.75 -8.15 3.88
N GLU A 45 6.07 -9.29 3.70
CA GLU A 45 5.39 -9.69 2.46
C GLU A 45 4.47 -8.60 1.89
N LYS A 46 3.87 -7.78 2.75
CA LYS A 46 2.92 -6.73 2.36
C LYS A 46 3.51 -5.75 1.36
N PHE A 47 4.74 -5.30 1.59
CA PHE A 47 5.45 -4.43 0.66
C PHE A 47 5.82 -5.16 -0.64
N TRP A 48 6.23 -6.42 -0.53
CA TRP A 48 6.73 -7.20 -1.66
C TRP A 48 5.64 -7.67 -2.63
N TYR A 49 4.36 -7.45 -2.32
CA TYR A 49 3.30 -7.54 -3.33
C TYR A 49 3.47 -6.55 -4.49
N LEU A 50 4.38 -5.56 -4.37
CA LEU A 50 4.87 -4.73 -5.49
C LEU A 50 5.25 -5.56 -6.74
N LYS A 51 5.69 -6.82 -6.59
CA LYS A 51 5.96 -7.73 -7.73
C LYS A 51 4.75 -7.99 -8.63
N HIS A 52 3.53 -7.71 -8.15
CA HIS A 52 2.28 -7.80 -8.92
C HIS A 52 1.95 -6.51 -9.66
N LEU A 53 2.92 -5.59 -9.81
CA LEU A 53 2.76 -4.29 -10.49
C LEU A 53 1.75 -3.34 -9.82
N ILE A 54 1.43 -3.58 -8.55
CA ILE A 54 0.61 -2.70 -7.72
C ILE A 54 1.50 -1.72 -6.94
N VAL A 55 1.05 -0.47 -6.78
CA VAL A 55 1.83 0.55 -6.07
C VAL A 55 1.55 0.46 -4.56
N PRO A 56 2.55 0.12 -3.72
CA PRO A 56 2.37 0.04 -2.28
C PRO A 56 2.30 1.44 -1.64
N ILE A 57 1.33 1.61 -0.76
CA ILE A 57 1.20 2.75 0.15
C ILE A 57 1.62 2.29 1.54
N VAL A 58 2.65 2.91 2.10
CA VAL A 58 3.26 2.53 3.39
C VAL A 58 3.05 3.63 4.43
N LEU A 59 3.03 3.27 5.72
CA LEU A 59 2.79 4.24 6.79
C LEU A 59 3.91 5.27 6.94
N SER A 60 5.18 4.86 6.83
CA SER A 60 6.30 5.77 7.08
C SER A 60 7.50 5.54 6.19
N ARG A 61 7.97 6.62 5.54
CA ARG A 61 9.22 6.66 4.77
C ARG A 61 10.43 6.30 5.63
N ARG A 62 10.41 6.63 6.92
CA ARG A 62 11.53 6.38 7.85
C ARG A 62 11.88 4.90 7.96
N VAL A 63 10.91 4.00 7.82
CA VAL A 63 11.10 2.54 7.87
C VAL A 63 12.08 2.07 6.78
N PHE A 64 12.12 2.77 5.65
CA PHE A 64 12.89 2.40 4.46
C PHE A 64 14.26 3.10 4.35
N LYS A 65 14.58 4.08 5.22
CA LYS A 65 15.79 4.93 5.12
C LYS A 65 17.13 4.19 5.03
N GLN A 66 17.23 2.99 5.59
CA GLN A 66 18.46 2.19 5.58
C GLN A 66 18.39 0.99 4.63
N THR A 67 17.38 0.97 3.79
CA THR A 67 17.19 -0.07 2.78
C THR A 67 17.77 0.42 1.44
N LYS A 68 17.90 -0.51 0.49
CA LYS A 68 18.26 -0.19 -0.91
C LYS A 68 17.04 0.01 -1.80
N ILE A 69 15.85 0.16 -1.21
CA ILE A 69 14.59 0.28 -1.95
C ILE A 69 14.48 1.73 -2.47
N PRO A 70 14.32 1.95 -3.79
CA PRO A 70 14.17 3.28 -4.34
C PRO A 70 12.91 3.99 -3.81
N GLU A 71 12.97 5.29 -3.54
CA GLU A 71 11.86 6.03 -2.93
C GLU A 71 10.65 6.25 -3.87
N ASN A 72 10.84 6.05 -5.17
CA ASN A 72 9.83 6.24 -6.21
C ASN A 72 8.99 4.98 -6.51
N VAL A 73 9.26 3.84 -5.86
CA VAL A 73 8.47 2.61 -6.05
C VAL A 73 7.34 2.45 -5.04
N TYR A 74 7.15 3.41 -4.14
CA TYR A 74 6.11 3.39 -3.12
C TYR A 74 5.71 4.80 -2.68
N ILE A 75 4.50 4.91 -2.15
CA ILE A 75 3.95 6.16 -1.60
C ILE A 75 3.99 6.04 -0.07
N ALA A 76 4.59 7.01 0.61
CA ALA A 76 4.59 7.03 2.07
C ALA A 76 3.55 8.05 2.59
N VAL A 77 2.70 7.63 3.52
CA VAL A 77 1.64 8.47 4.11
C VAL A 77 2.23 9.67 4.84
N ASP A 78 3.35 9.48 5.55
CA ASP A 78 4.04 10.54 6.31
C ASP A 78 4.76 11.60 5.45
N ASN A 79 4.67 11.52 4.12
CA ASN A 79 5.11 12.61 3.24
C ASN A 79 4.04 13.72 3.09
N PHE A 80 2.79 13.44 3.47
CA PHE A 80 1.67 14.37 3.32
C PHE A 80 1.34 14.98 4.69
N ASN A 81 0.88 16.23 4.72
CA ASN A 81 0.56 16.90 5.98
C ASN A 81 -0.70 16.29 6.63
N ASN A 82 -1.60 15.74 5.81
CA ASN A 82 -2.84 15.11 6.23
C ASN A 82 -3.30 14.05 5.21
N VAL A 83 -4.36 13.32 5.55
CA VAL A 83 -4.90 12.24 4.70
C VAL A 83 -5.61 12.77 3.46
N ASP A 84 -6.14 14.00 3.50
CA ASP A 84 -6.81 14.61 2.35
C ASP A 84 -5.82 14.88 1.21
N GLU A 85 -4.63 15.42 1.53
CA GLU A 85 -3.55 15.62 0.55
C GLU A 85 -3.11 14.30 -0.09
N LEU A 86 -3.01 13.21 0.69
CA LEU A 86 -2.75 11.88 0.15
C LEU A 86 -3.86 11.44 -0.82
N ALA A 87 -5.13 11.62 -0.42
CA ALA A 87 -6.27 11.23 -1.27
C ALA A 87 -6.31 12.02 -2.58
N GLU A 88 -6.03 13.33 -2.54
CA GLU A 88 -5.91 14.18 -3.73
C GLU A 88 -4.77 13.70 -4.65
N TYR A 89 -3.62 13.34 -4.07
CA TYR A 89 -2.49 12.81 -4.83
C TYR A 89 -2.82 11.49 -5.51
N LEU A 90 -3.49 10.55 -4.82
CA LEU A 90 -3.91 9.28 -5.41
C LEU A 90 -4.94 9.48 -6.54
N LEU A 91 -5.89 10.41 -6.37
CA LEU A 91 -6.85 10.77 -7.42
C LEU A 91 -6.19 11.42 -8.63
N TYR A 92 -5.15 12.23 -8.42
CA TYR A 92 -4.35 12.80 -9.50
C TYR A 92 -3.65 11.70 -10.31
N LEU A 93 -3.06 10.72 -9.63
CA LEU A 93 -2.39 9.59 -10.28
C LEU A 93 -3.37 8.69 -11.06
N GLN A 94 -4.59 8.48 -10.56
CA GLN A 94 -5.60 7.65 -11.23
C GLN A 94 -6.10 8.26 -12.55
N LYS A 95 -5.97 9.58 -12.74
CA LYS A 95 -6.43 10.28 -13.95
C LYS A 95 -5.38 10.30 -15.07
N LYS A 96 -4.15 9.89 -14.80
CA LYS A 96 -3.08 9.76 -15.79
C LYS A 96 -3.08 8.39 -16.42
#